data_AF-A0A6N6S8X5-F1
#
_entry.id   AF-A0A6N6S8X5-F1
#
_cell.length_a   1.000
_cell.length_b   1.000
_cell.length_c   1.000
_cell.angle_alpha   90.00
_cell.angle_beta   90.00
_cell.angle_gamma   90.00
#
_symmetry.space_group_name_H-M   'P 1'
#
loop_
_entity.id
_entity.type
_entity.pdbx_description
1 polymer ?
#
loop_
_entity_poly.entity_id
_entity_poly.type
_entity_poly.pdbx_seq_one_letter_code
_entity_poly.pdbx_strand_id
1 'polypeptide(L)'
;MPLPELKITKNWFDKTMVREINWDNLRNPIMNWGAAINRAVQQITLDAFGSSYSIDNDGAPNLSKSLLEEIQDIVAGETPIAVFQHGWMANLSFTTVNSPTFAETIRFQGANGQTLSELNPAYVCMRSAVNPGQMKIFKLTQGAEINMNGLDWGYNGKGDVTNIVIRMLLLNENDQNIRFGLALQGGRTEISNSNCFSVAASVTAPEHILVNTSLASGNWPVMEIGWGLASFTDSANRWEIPQSTSIIHPGFIADGHPSLWSPSFTGFSAAPSGGAAFWAMVGKMVYIDLHRTTNGTSNATYFTFTLPIKPKRDGKYPVGPVTDNGSVKLDVGEVSLTGGSLTATVFLTLLEATWTASGAKNARCQFAYEAFE
;
A
#
# COMPACT_ATOMS: atom_id res chain seq x y z
N MET A 1 32.46 11.28 16.69
CA MET A 1 32.69 12.46 15.83
C MET A 1 34.19 12.68 15.69
N PRO A 2 34.78 12.74 14.49
CA PRO A 2 36.22 12.99 14.35
C PRO A 2 36.55 14.43 14.76
N LEU A 3 37.56 14.62 15.61
CA LEU A 3 38.00 15.95 16.05
C LEU A 3 38.57 16.72 14.86
N PRO A 4 38.29 18.04 14.73
CA PRO A 4 38.87 18.85 13.68
C PRO A 4 40.40 18.92 13.86
N GLU A 5 41.12 18.66 12.79
CA GLU A 5 42.58 18.74 12.77
C GLU A 5 43.04 20.19 12.94
N LEU A 6 44.03 20.43 13.81
CA LEU A 6 44.57 21.77 14.05
C LEU A 6 45.36 22.21 12.81
N LYS A 7 44.76 23.10 12.01
CA LYS A 7 45.42 23.70 10.83
C LYS A 7 46.14 24.98 11.24
N ILE A 8 47.44 24.89 11.47
CA ILE A 8 48.31 26.07 11.57
C ILE A 8 48.88 26.33 10.17
N THR A 9 48.36 27.33 9.48
CA THR A 9 48.88 27.74 8.17
C THR A 9 50.22 28.42 8.39
N LYS A 10 51.32 27.66 8.26
CA LYS A 10 52.67 28.23 8.27
C LYS A 10 52.89 28.90 6.93
N ASN A 11 52.83 30.23 6.87
CA ASN A 11 53.14 30.97 5.65
C ASN A 11 54.66 30.93 5.42
N TRP A 12 55.11 30.03 4.54
CA TRP A 12 56.54 29.83 4.26
C TRP A 12 57.11 30.84 3.26
N PHE A 13 56.28 31.63 2.58
CA PHE A 13 56.71 32.51 1.50
C PHE A 13 57.24 33.86 1.99
N ASP A 14 56.80 34.31 3.17
CA ASP A 14 57.27 35.55 3.78
C ASP A 14 58.19 35.15 4.94
N LYS A 15 59.50 35.21 4.72
CA LYS A 15 60.58 34.92 5.70
C LYS A 15 60.58 35.87 6.93
N THR A 16 59.43 36.28 7.44
CA THR A 16 59.31 37.01 8.69
C THR A 16 59.33 36.00 9.82
N MET A 17 60.44 35.98 10.57
CA MET A 17 60.46 35.34 11.88
C MET A 17 59.24 35.79 12.68
N VAL A 18 58.59 34.87 13.39
CA VAL A 18 57.49 35.18 14.31
C VAL A 18 58.01 36.24 15.30
N ARG A 19 57.56 37.49 15.15
CA ARG A 19 57.78 38.59 16.10
C ARG A 19 56.52 38.74 16.95
N GLU A 20 56.65 39.34 18.14
CA GLU A 20 55.54 39.57 19.09
C GLU A 20 54.26 40.13 18.45
N ILE A 21 54.40 40.93 17.38
CA ILE A 21 53.27 41.58 16.70
C ILE A 21 52.34 40.63 15.92
N ASN A 22 52.74 39.38 15.67
CA ASN A 22 51.96 38.39 14.90
C ASN A 22 51.47 37.21 15.76
N TRP A 23 51.57 37.30 17.09
CA TRP A 23 51.13 36.23 17.99
C TRP A 23 49.64 35.93 17.86
N ASP A 24 48.81 36.92 17.53
CA ASP A 24 47.37 36.71 17.38
C ASP A 24 47.02 35.78 16.20
N ASN A 25 47.87 35.74 15.16
CA ASN A 25 47.70 34.82 14.02
C ASN A 25 47.96 33.35 14.40
N LEU A 26 48.70 33.09 15.48
CA LEU A 26 48.91 31.75 16.04
C LEU A 26 47.93 31.46 17.19
N ARG A 27 47.71 32.46 18.06
CA ARG A 27 46.86 32.38 19.25
C ARG A 27 45.40 32.14 18.89
N ASN A 28 44.85 32.85 17.92
CA ASN A 28 43.42 32.75 17.60
C ASN A 28 43.03 31.34 17.09
N PRO A 29 43.76 30.72 16.14
CA PRO A 29 43.50 29.34 15.74
C PRO A 29 43.63 28.33 16.89
N ILE A 30 44.65 28.49 17.76
CA ILE A 30 44.86 27.59 18.90
C ILE A 30 43.74 27.71 19.93
N MET A 31 43.31 28.93 20.26
CA MET A 31 42.21 29.18 21.21
C MET A 31 40.88 28.65 20.65
N ASN A 32 40.61 28.86 19.36
CA ASN A 32 39.41 28.36 18.70
C ASN A 32 39.37 26.82 18.66
N TRP A 33 40.51 26.18 18.37
CA TRP A 33 40.63 24.73 18.40
C TRP A 33 40.46 24.17 19.83
N GLY A 34 41.11 24.79 20.83
CA GLY A 34 40.94 24.42 22.24
C GLY A 34 39.49 24.55 22.72
N ALA A 35 38.79 25.62 22.33
CA ALA A 35 37.37 25.81 22.64
C ALA A 35 36.46 24.78 21.94
N ALA A 36 36.81 24.33 20.73
CA ALA A 36 36.08 23.27 20.03
C ALA A 36 36.27 21.91 20.73
N ILE A 37 37.50 21.58 21.14
CA ILE A 37 37.77 20.35 21.91
C ILE A 37 37.05 20.39 23.25
N ASN A 38 37.11 21.49 23.98
CA ASN A 38 36.46 21.60 25.28
C ASN A 38 34.93 21.38 25.16
N ARG A 39 34.29 21.97 24.14
CA ARG A 39 32.86 21.73 23.85
C ARG A 39 32.57 20.27 23.48
N ALA A 40 33.41 19.64 22.67
CA ALA A 40 33.24 18.23 22.31
C ALA A 40 33.41 17.29 23.51
N VAL A 41 34.39 17.56 24.39
CA VAL A 41 34.61 16.78 25.62
C VAL A 41 33.49 17.00 26.64
N GLN A 42 33.01 18.23 26.78
CA GLN A 42 31.83 18.53 27.59
C GLN A 42 30.60 17.78 27.07
N GLN A 43 30.39 17.77 25.76
CA GLN A 43 29.30 17.00 25.14
C GLN A 43 29.46 15.50 25.40
N ILE A 44 30.64 14.92 25.18
CA ILE A 44 30.88 13.49 25.48
C ILE A 44 30.66 13.17 26.96
N THR A 45 31.02 14.09 27.85
CA THR A 45 30.83 13.91 29.31
C THR A 45 29.35 13.99 29.68
N LEU A 46 28.59 14.89 29.06
CA LEU A 46 27.14 14.95 29.20
C LEU A 46 26.45 13.72 28.59
N ASP A 47 26.95 13.22 27.47
CA ASP A 47 26.42 12.03 26.78
C ASP A 47 26.72 10.74 27.57
N ALA A 48 27.90 10.62 28.17
CA ALA A 48 28.34 9.41 28.87
C ALA A 48 27.94 9.38 30.35
N PHE A 49 27.80 10.54 30.98
CA PHE A 49 27.65 10.66 32.45
C PHE A 49 26.63 11.71 32.91
N GLY A 50 25.99 12.44 31.99
CA GLY A 50 24.98 13.43 32.33
C GLY A 50 23.62 12.80 32.63
N SER A 51 22.99 13.21 33.73
CA SER A 51 21.66 12.76 34.14
C SER A 51 20.50 13.41 33.37
N SER A 52 20.79 14.16 32.31
CA SER A 52 19.82 15.00 31.60
C SER A 52 20.20 15.17 30.13
N TYR A 53 20.17 14.06 29.39
CA TYR A 53 20.41 14.01 27.95
C TYR A 53 19.11 14.27 27.17
N SER A 54 19.12 15.23 26.24
CA SER A 54 18.08 15.46 25.23
C SER A 54 18.73 15.41 23.84
N ILE A 55 18.21 14.55 22.95
CA ILE A 55 18.70 14.42 21.56
C ILE A 55 18.20 15.57 20.65
N ASP A 56 17.35 16.45 21.18
CA ASP A 56 16.74 17.59 20.47
C ASP A 56 17.14 18.92 21.14
N ASN A 57 18.45 19.12 21.37
CA ASN A 57 18.95 20.30 22.08
C ASN A 57 19.01 21.56 21.18
N ASP A 58 17.85 21.97 20.66
CA ASP A 58 17.63 23.25 19.99
C ASP A 58 17.41 24.42 20.98
N GLY A 59 17.36 24.12 22.28
CA GLY A 59 17.15 25.07 23.37
C GLY A 59 15.69 25.27 23.79
N ALA A 60 14.74 24.51 23.24
CA ALA A 60 13.34 24.54 23.66
C ALA A 60 13.02 23.46 24.73
N PRO A 61 12.06 23.72 25.65
CA PRO A 61 11.59 22.75 26.64
C PRO A 61 10.40 21.94 26.08
N ASN A 62 10.62 21.14 25.04
CA ASN A 62 9.57 20.51 24.23
C ASN A 62 9.51 18.98 24.31
N LEU A 63 10.39 18.31 25.06
CA LEU A 63 10.33 16.86 25.28
C LEU A 63 9.98 16.50 26.73
N SER A 64 9.12 15.49 26.88
CA SER A 64 8.54 15.07 28.18
C SER A 64 9.33 13.99 28.90
N LYS A 65 10.35 13.40 28.26
CA LYS A 65 11.23 12.35 28.78
C LYS A 65 12.66 12.56 28.28
N SER A 66 13.64 12.09 29.05
CA SER A 66 15.03 11.99 28.62
C SER A 66 15.26 10.75 27.75
N LEU A 67 16.30 10.76 26.90
CA LEU A 67 16.63 9.58 26.08
C LEU A 67 16.98 8.35 26.94
N LEU A 68 17.52 8.58 28.14
CA LEU A 68 17.80 7.50 29.08
C LEU A 68 16.52 6.84 29.59
N GLU A 69 15.49 7.63 29.91
CA GLU A 69 14.16 7.11 30.27
C GLU A 69 13.51 6.38 29.10
N GLU A 70 13.61 6.90 27.87
CA GLU A 70 13.10 6.20 26.68
C GLU A 70 13.83 4.87 26.43
N ILE A 71 15.15 4.82 26.61
CA ILE A 71 15.95 3.58 26.51
C ILE A 71 15.57 2.61 27.63
N GLN A 72 15.36 3.10 28.85
CA GLN A 72 14.96 2.28 29.99
C GLN A 72 13.56 1.70 29.81
N ASP A 73 12.61 2.47 29.27
CA ASP A 73 11.27 2.01 28.92
C ASP A 73 11.35 0.87 27.89
N ILE A 74 12.17 1.04 26.84
CA ILE A 74 12.41 0.01 25.82
C ILE A 74 13.02 -1.27 26.43
N VAL A 75 13.99 -1.14 27.33
CA VAL A 75 14.66 -2.27 27.99
C VAL A 75 13.75 -2.96 29.02
N ALA A 76 12.84 -2.21 29.66
CA ALA A 76 11.85 -2.74 30.60
C ALA A 76 10.68 -3.48 29.91
N GLY A 77 10.65 -3.51 28.57
CA GLY A 77 9.57 -4.11 27.80
C GLY A 77 8.32 -3.22 27.72
N GLU A 78 8.42 -1.94 28.10
CA GLU A 78 7.39 -0.98 27.77
C GLU A 78 7.41 -0.74 26.25
N THR A 79 6.22 -0.66 25.66
CA THR A 79 6.10 -0.52 24.21
C THR A 79 6.60 0.87 23.82
N PRO A 80 7.62 1.00 22.94
CA PRO A 80 8.07 2.31 22.48
C PRO A 80 6.87 3.14 22.00
N ILE A 81 6.84 4.43 22.34
CA ILE A 81 5.73 5.36 22.01
C ILE A 81 5.46 5.42 20.49
N ALA A 82 6.40 4.99 19.65
CA ALA A 82 6.15 4.68 18.25
C ALA A 82 6.91 3.41 17.83
N VAL A 83 6.17 2.34 17.58
CA VAL A 83 6.69 1.28 16.72
C VAL A 83 6.73 1.86 15.31
N PHE A 84 7.92 2.24 14.84
CA PHE A 84 8.12 2.56 13.42
C PHE A 84 7.90 1.28 12.63
N GLN A 85 6.72 1.14 12.04
CA GLN A 85 6.45 -0.03 11.22
C GLN A 85 7.18 0.09 9.88
N HIS A 86 7.28 1.29 9.28
CA HIS A 86 8.12 1.59 8.11
C HIS A 86 8.48 3.08 8.06
N GLY A 87 9.60 3.47 7.42
CA GLY A 87 10.12 4.84 7.42
C GLY A 87 9.21 5.94 6.83
N TRP A 88 8.02 5.61 6.33
CA TRP A 88 7.04 6.54 5.76
C TRP A 88 5.76 6.71 6.60
N MET A 89 5.56 5.91 7.66
CA MET A 89 4.47 6.09 8.62
C MET A 89 4.89 5.75 10.06
N ALA A 90 4.36 6.50 11.03
CA ALA A 90 4.59 6.27 12.45
C ALA A 90 3.28 6.36 13.24
N ASN A 91 3.13 5.46 14.23
CA ASN A 91 1.98 5.38 15.14
C ASN A 91 0.59 5.32 14.47
N LEU A 92 0.49 4.76 13.26
CA LEU A 92 -0.79 4.51 12.58
C LEU A 92 -1.00 3.00 12.45
N SER A 93 -2.22 2.55 12.77
CA SER A 93 -2.65 1.17 12.64
C SER A 93 -4.14 1.11 12.29
N PHE A 94 -4.62 -0.09 12.00
CA PHE A 94 -6.02 -0.33 11.66
C PHE A 94 -6.57 -1.46 12.51
N THR A 95 -7.86 -1.38 12.80
CA THR A 95 -8.59 -2.45 13.48
C THR A 95 -9.99 -2.56 12.91
N THR A 96 -10.68 -3.63 13.24
CA THR A 96 -12.08 -3.81 12.94
C THR A 96 -12.96 -3.27 14.08
N VAL A 97 -14.13 -2.75 13.74
CA VAL A 97 -15.10 -2.25 14.74
C VAL A 97 -16.39 -3.08 14.67
N ASN A 98 -16.80 -3.59 15.84
CA ASN A 98 -18.10 -4.19 16.17
C ASN A 98 -18.50 -5.55 15.57
N SER A 99 -19.48 -6.12 16.31
CA SER A 99 -20.25 -7.38 16.22
C SER A 99 -19.54 -8.68 16.66
N PRO A 100 -20.22 -9.56 17.44
CA PRO A 100 -19.63 -10.80 18.00
C PRO A 100 -19.24 -11.88 16.98
N THR A 101 -19.42 -11.66 15.67
CA THR A 101 -19.09 -12.65 14.64
C THR A 101 -18.40 -12.09 13.39
N PHE A 102 -18.69 -10.86 12.96
CA PHE A 102 -18.09 -10.27 11.75
C PHE A 102 -18.00 -8.75 11.84
N ALA A 103 -16.92 -8.15 11.34
CA ALA A 103 -16.78 -6.70 11.31
C ALA A 103 -16.91 -6.13 9.89
N GLU A 104 -17.80 -5.16 9.74
CA GLU A 104 -18.09 -4.44 8.49
C GLU A 104 -17.38 -3.08 8.45
N THR A 105 -16.72 -2.68 9.55
CA THR A 105 -16.13 -1.35 9.69
C THR A 105 -14.64 -1.46 9.98
N ILE A 106 -13.83 -0.71 9.23
CA ILE A 106 -12.40 -0.50 9.52
C ILE A 106 -12.24 0.82 10.26
N ARG A 107 -11.52 0.78 11.38
CA ARG A 107 -11.08 1.97 12.12
C ARG A 107 -9.59 2.21 11.94
N PHE A 108 -9.26 3.46 11.65
CA PHE A 108 -7.91 4.00 11.59
C PHE A 108 -7.58 4.61 12.95
N GLN A 109 -6.54 4.10 13.62
CA GLN A 109 -6.22 4.44 15.00
C GLN A 109 -4.71 4.44 15.25
N GLY A 110 -4.29 4.78 16.48
CA GLY A 110 -2.90 4.71 16.91
C GLY A 110 -2.37 3.27 16.89
N ALA A 111 -1.06 3.11 16.72
CA ALA A 111 -0.43 1.78 16.75
C ALA A 111 -0.57 1.09 18.12
N ASN A 112 -0.73 1.88 19.18
CA ASN A 112 -1.05 1.44 20.53
C ASN A 112 -2.53 1.05 20.74
N GLY A 113 -3.35 1.06 19.69
CA GLY A 113 -4.79 0.76 19.76
C GLY A 113 -5.66 1.89 20.31
N GLN A 114 -5.08 3.03 20.67
CA GLN A 114 -5.82 4.21 21.13
C GLN A 114 -6.25 5.10 19.97
N THR A 115 -7.25 5.95 20.21
CA THR A 115 -7.68 6.94 19.20
C THR A 115 -6.55 7.93 18.92
N LEU A 116 -6.42 8.37 17.67
CA LEU A 116 -5.48 9.43 17.31
C LEU A 116 -5.91 10.75 17.98
N SER A 117 -4.93 11.52 18.46
CA SER A 117 -5.16 12.81 19.13
C SER A 117 -3.91 13.69 19.03
N GLU A 118 -3.96 14.91 19.56
CA GLU A 118 -2.76 15.77 19.66
C GLU A 118 -1.63 15.13 20.49
N LEU A 119 -1.98 14.32 21.50
CA LEU A 119 -1.06 13.59 22.38
C LEU A 119 -0.70 12.20 21.86
N ASN A 120 -1.49 11.65 20.94
CA ASN A 120 -1.24 10.37 20.28
C ASN A 120 -1.34 10.54 18.75
N PRO A 121 -0.50 11.39 18.14
CA PRO A 121 -0.57 11.63 16.71
C PRO A 121 0.03 10.46 15.94
N ALA A 122 -0.48 10.25 14.73
CA ALA A 122 0.21 9.49 13.69
C ALA A 122 0.93 10.45 12.74
N TYR A 123 1.97 9.96 12.08
CA TYR A 123 2.70 10.71 11.05
C TYR A 123 2.76 9.91 9.77
N VAL A 124 2.51 10.55 8.63
CA VAL A 124 2.63 9.92 7.31
C VAL A 124 3.32 10.86 6.34
N CYS A 125 4.26 10.36 5.55
CA CYS A 125 4.95 11.10 4.50
C CYS A 125 4.38 10.72 3.13
N MET A 126 3.78 11.65 2.39
CA MET A 126 3.25 11.39 1.04
C MET A 126 3.45 12.58 0.09
N ARG A 127 3.22 12.39 -1.21
CA ARG A 127 3.38 13.43 -2.23
C ARG A 127 2.49 14.64 -1.94
N SER A 128 3.05 15.84 -2.09
CA SER A 128 2.31 17.09 -2.01
C SER A 128 1.33 17.23 -3.19
N ALA A 129 0.10 17.64 -2.89
CA ALA A 129 -0.95 17.94 -3.87
C ALA A 129 -0.77 19.33 -4.48
N VAL A 130 -0.12 20.25 -3.75
CA VAL A 130 0.05 21.66 -4.15
C VAL A 130 1.41 21.92 -4.81
N ASN A 131 2.45 21.17 -4.42
CA ASN A 131 3.82 21.34 -4.88
C ASN A 131 4.33 20.03 -5.53
N PRO A 132 4.11 19.84 -6.85
CA PRO A 132 4.56 18.64 -7.56
C PRO A 132 6.05 18.34 -7.34
N GLY A 133 6.37 17.07 -7.10
CA GLY A 133 7.74 16.60 -6.85
C GLY A 133 8.21 16.76 -5.40
N GLN A 134 7.43 17.39 -4.52
CA GLN A 134 7.73 17.47 -3.08
C GLN A 134 7.00 16.40 -2.28
N MET A 135 7.63 15.99 -1.17
CA MET A 135 7.02 15.16 -0.13
C MET A 135 6.55 16.05 1.01
N LYS A 136 5.42 15.69 1.63
CA LYS A 136 4.86 16.37 2.79
C LYS A 136 4.61 15.36 3.91
N ILE A 137 5.00 15.74 5.12
CA ILE A 137 4.68 15.00 6.35
C ILE A 137 3.37 15.55 6.91
N PHE A 138 2.42 14.66 7.14
CA PHE A 138 1.12 14.96 7.74
C PHE A 138 1.12 14.47 9.18
N LYS A 139 0.72 15.34 10.12
CA LYS A 139 0.40 14.99 11.50
C LYS A 139 -1.11 14.67 11.55
N LEU A 140 -1.44 13.41 11.78
CA LEU A 140 -2.82 12.93 11.90
C LEU A 140 -3.20 12.86 13.37
N THR A 141 -4.12 13.75 13.78
CA THR A 141 -4.60 13.84 15.17
C THR A 141 -6.04 13.36 15.31
N GLN A 142 -6.61 12.82 14.23
CA GLN A 142 -7.94 12.21 14.21
C GLN A 142 -7.91 10.96 13.33
N GLY A 143 -8.55 9.90 13.81
CA GLY A 143 -8.77 8.67 13.05
C GLY A 143 -9.98 8.78 12.13
N ALA A 144 -10.39 7.64 11.57
CA ALA A 144 -11.63 7.52 10.84
C ALA A 144 -12.22 6.12 11.02
N GLU A 145 -13.51 6.00 10.77
CA GLU A 145 -14.18 4.73 10.62
C GLU A 145 -14.82 4.68 9.24
N ILE A 146 -14.66 3.57 8.53
CA ILE A 146 -15.23 3.36 7.21
C ILE A 146 -16.08 2.08 7.27
N ASN A 147 -17.39 2.26 7.16
CA ASN A 147 -18.37 1.17 7.14
C ASN A 147 -18.60 0.70 5.70
N MET A 148 -18.40 -0.60 5.47
CA MET A 148 -18.51 -1.26 4.17
C MET A 148 -19.91 -1.88 3.91
N ASN A 149 -20.92 -1.60 4.74
CA ASN A 149 -22.25 -2.15 4.55
C ASN A 149 -22.87 -1.66 3.22
N GLY A 150 -23.22 -2.61 2.34
CA GLY A 150 -23.74 -2.35 1.00
C GLY A 150 -22.66 -2.08 -0.07
N LEU A 151 -21.38 -2.11 0.31
CA LEU A 151 -20.26 -2.05 -0.63
C LEU A 151 -20.26 -3.28 -1.54
N ASP A 152 -20.08 -3.08 -2.84
CA ASP A 152 -20.19 -4.14 -3.84
C ASP A 152 -18.84 -4.40 -4.54
N TRP A 153 -18.20 -3.33 -5.06
CA TRP A 153 -17.05 -3.45 -5.99
C TRP A 153 -17.31 -4.36 -7.20
N GLY A 154 -18.58 -4.63 -7.52
CA GLY A 154 -19.02 -5.44 -8.64
C GLY A 154 -18.97 -6.94 -8.36
N TYR A 155 -19.03 -7.38 -7.12
CA TYR A 155 -19.18 -8.79 -6.72
C TYR A 155 -20.65 -9.25 -6.58
N ASN A 156 -21.60 -8.33 -6.52
CA ASN A 156 -23.02 -8.65 -6.42
C ASN A 156 -23.49 -9.50 -7.62
N GLY A 157 -24.15 -10.60 -7.31
CA GLY A 157 -24.58 -11.65 -8.24
C GLY A 157 -23.47 -12.57 -8.74
N LYS A 158 -22.25 -12.52 -8.18
CA LYS A 158 -21.10 -13.33 -8.64
C LYS A 158 -20.71 -14.48 -7.69
N GLY A 159 -21.50 -14.69 -6.63
CA GLY A 159 -21.23 -15.68 -5.60
C GLY A 159 -20.20 -15.22 -4.57
N ASP A 160 -20.08 -16.02 -3.51
CA ASP A 160 -19.22 -15.70 -2.38
C ASP A 160 -17.73 -15.75 -2.75
N VAL A 161 -16.95 -14.85 -2.17
CA VAL A 161 -15.49 -14.85 -2.28
C VAL A 161 -14.84 -14.64 -0.93
N THR A 162 -13.67 -15.25 -0.72
CA THR A 162 -12.97 -15.24 0.55
C THR A 162 -11.53 -14.79 0.38
N ASN A 163 -10.97 -14.14 1.41
CA ASN A 163 -9.57 -13.71 1.46
C ASN A 163 -9.19 -12.81 0.28
N ILE A 164 -10.06 -11.86 -0.06
CA ILE A 164 -9.77 -10.79 -0.99
C ILE A 164 -9.00 -9.70 -0.27
N VAL A 165 -7.94 -9.22 -0.90
CA VAL A 165 -7.18 -8.08 -0.40
C VAL A 165 -7.99 -6.80 -0.53
N ILE A 166 -8.23 -6.13 0.59
CA ILE A 166 -8.73 -4.76 0.67
C ILE A 166 -7.58 -3.84 1.08
N ARG A 167 -7.37 -2.79 0.31
CA ARG A 167 -6.28 -1.83 0.49
C ARG A 167 -6.76 -0.63 1.28
N MET A 168 -6.00 -0.24 2.30
CA MET A 168 -6.23 0.98 3.06
C MET A 168 -5.41 2.12 2.46
N LEU A 169 -6.06 3.25 2.22
CA LEU A 169 -5.50 4.36 1.47
C LEU A 169 -5.53 5.65 2.29
N LEU A 170 -4.54 6.51 2.04
CA LEU A 170 -4.53 7.92 2.38
C LEU A 170 -4.59 8.77 1.12
N LEU A 171 -5.48 9.75 1.09
CA LEU A 171 -5.63 10.70 -0.01
C LEU A 171 -5.27 12.10 0.47
N ASN A 172 -4.43 12.79 -0.29
CA ASN A 172 -4.03 14.17 -0.04
C ASN A 172 -4.77 15.09 -0.99
N GLU A 173 -5.80 15.77 -0.49
CA GLU A 173 -6.61 16.67 -1.31
C GLU A 173 -5.85 17.99 -1.57
N ASN A 174 -5.35 18.67 -0.55
CA ASN A 174 -4.81 20.03 -0.77
C ASN A 174 -3.68 20.38 0.20
N ASP A 175 -2.89 19.38 0.59
CA ASP A 175 -1.85 19.47 1.61
C ASP A 175 -2.37 19.84 3.01
N GLN A 176 -3.68 19.99 3.21
CA GLN A 176 -4.30 20.31 4.50
C GLN A 176 -5.36 19.28 4.88
N ASN A 177 -6.09 18.80 3.88
CA ASN A 177 -7.15 17.83 4.02
C ASN A 177 -6.65 16.45 3.62
N ILE A 178 -6.63 15.57 4.61
CA ILE A 178 -6.36 14.15 4.44
C ILE A 178 -7.69 13.38 4.51
N ARG A 179 -7.85 12.38 3.65
CA ARG A 179 -8.95 11.41 3.71
C ARG A 179 -8.42 9.99 3.83
N PHE A 180 -9.16 9.17 4.54
CA PHE A 180 -8.93 7.73 4.59
C PHE A 180 -9.85 7.05 3.57
N GLY A 181 -9.35 6.01 2.93
CA GLY A 181 -10.12 5.25 1.95
C GLY A 181 -9.87 3.76 2.00
N LEU A 182 -10.81 3.00 1.44
CA LEU A 182 -10.71 1.58 1.16
C LEU A 182 -10.86 1.36 -0.34
N ALA A 183 -10.04 0.49 -0.91
CA ALA A 183 -10.11 0.13 -2.32
C ALA A 183 -9.82 -1.35 -2.54
N LEU A 184 -10.36 -1.89 -3.63
CA LEU A 184 -9.99 -3.21 -4.14
C LEU A 184 -8.71 -3.13 -5.00
N GLN A 185 -8.60 -2.10 -5.83
CA GLN A 185 -7.48 -1.89 -6.77
C GLN A 185 -6.34 -1.08 -6.13
N GLY A 186 -5.10 -1.53 -6.35
CA GLY A 186 -3.89 -0.86 -5.89
C GLY A 186 -3.11 -0.12 -6.98
N GLY A 187 -1.86 0.24 -6.66
CA GLY A 187 -0.89 0.78 -7.61
C GLY A 187 -1.18 2.18 -8.15
N ARG A 188 -2.05 2.93 -7.46
CA ARG A 188 -2.44 4.28 -7.82
C ARG A 188 -1.47 5.29 -7.24
N THR A 189 -1.17 6.33 -8.00
CA THR A 189 -0.39 7.49 -7.54
C THR A 189 -1.27 8.73 -7.39
N GLU A 190 -2.43 8.73 -8.03
CA GLU A 190 -3.49 9.74 -7.90
C GLU A 190 -4.86 9.09 -8.11
N ILE A 191 -5.93 9.79 -7.72
CA ILE A 191 -7.30 9.35 -7.96
C ILE A 191 -8.22 10.54 -8.25
N SER A 192 -9.09 10.39 -9.25
CA SER A 192 -10.16 11.35 -9.51
C SER A 192 -11.25 11.27 -8.45
N ASN A 193 -11.79 12.42 -8.04
CA ASN A 193 -12.94 12.47 -7.14
C ASN A 193 -14.17 11.74 -7.70
N SER A 194 -14.29 11.60 -9.04
CA SER A 194 -15.37 10.84 -9.67
C SER A 194 -15.38 9.35 -9.30
N ASN A 195 -14.23 8.84 -8.86
CA ASN A 195 -14.07 7.45 -8.45
C ASN A 195 -14.08 7.28 -6.92
N CYS A 196 -14.38 8.35 -6.16
CA CYS A 196 -14.35 8.34 -4.70
C CYS A 196 -15.74 8.62 -4.13
N PHE A 197 -16.23 7.73 -3.28
CA PHE A 197 -17.58 7.81 -2.73
C PHE A 197 -17.54 7.70 -1.21
N SER A 198 -18.31 8.54 -0.50
CA SER A 198 -18.48 8.44 0.95
C SER A 198 -19.66 7.56 1.38
N VAL A 199 -20.37 6.97 0.42
CA VAL A 199 -21.50 6.08 0.62
C VAL A 199 -21.14 4.72 0.03
N ALA A 200 -21.08 3.68 0.87
CA ALA A 200 -20.67 2.33 0.49
C ALA A 200 -21.44 1.77 -0.71
N ALA A 201 -22.78 1.95 -0.74
CA ALA A 201 -23.63 1.48 -1.84
C ALA A 201 -23.33 2.13 -3.21
N SER A 202 -22.62 3.26 -3.25
CA SER A 202 -22.21 3.90 -4.52
C SER A 202 -20.92 3.29 -5.09
N VAL A 203 -20.25 2.43 -4.33
CA VAL A 203 -18.98 1.80 -4.73
C VAL A 203 -19.29 0.45 -5.38
N THR A 204 -19.64 0.52 -6.67
CA THR A 204 -20.17 -0.60 -7.47
C THR A 204 -19.18 -1.20 -8.46
N ALA A 205 -18.00 -0.63 -8.60
CA ALA A 205 -16.99 -1.09 -9.56
C ALA A 205 -15.62 -1.22 -8.89
N PRO A 206 -14.75 -2.17 -9.30
CA PRO A 206 -13.42 -2.37 -8.72
C PRO A 206 -12.55 -1.11 -8.64
N GLU A 207 -12.76 -0.18 -9.58
CA GLU A 207 -12.03 1.07 -9.66
C GLU A 207 -12.48 2.12 -8.63
N HIS A 208 -13.65 1.95 -8.01
CA HIS A 208 -14.19 2.90 -7.02
C HIS A 208 -13.49 2.76 -5.65
N ILE A 209 -13.35 3.89 -4.95
CA ILE A 209 -12.82 3.97 -3.58
C ILE A 209 -13.95 4.38 -2.65
N LEU A 210 -14.07 3.69 -1.52
CA LEU A 210 -14.89 4.13 -0.40
C LEU A 210 -14.05 5.04 0.51
N VAL A 211 -14.42 6.31 0.66
CA VAL A 211 -13.72 7.29 1.49
C VAL A 211 -14.52 7.67 2.73
N ASN A 212 -13.85 8.02 3.83
CA ASN A 212 -14.52 8.40 5.08
C ASN A 212 -15.32 9.72 4.97
N THR A 213 -14.98 10.58 4.01
CA THR A 213 -15.65 11.86 3.75
C THR A 213 -15.50 12.22 2.28
N SER A 214 -16.50 12.90 1.70
CA SER A 214 -16.47 13.34 0.30
C SER A 214 -15.23 14.19 -0.01
N LEU A 215 -14.69 14.01 -1.21
CA LEU A 215 -13.63 14.84 -1.77
C LEU A 215 -14.21 15.96 -2.62
N ALA A 216 -13.51 17.08 -2.68
CA ALA A 216 -13.71 18.13 -3.67
C ALA A 216 -13.33 17.62 -5.07
N SER A 217 -13.80 18.36 -6.08
CA SER A 217 -13.51 18.06 -7.49
C SER A 217 -12.01 18.15 -7.77
N GLY A 218 -11.43 17.12 -8.39
CA GLY A 218 -10.00 17.10 -8.73
C GLY A 218 -9.39 15.71 -8.79
N ASN A 219 -8.08 15.69 -9.01
CA ASN A 219 -7.24 14.49 -8.93
C ASN A 219 -6.29 14.63 -7.74
N TRP A 220 -6.33 13.67 -6.83
CA TRP A 220 -5.66 13.76 -5.54
C TRP A 220 -4.58 12.70 -5.41
N PRO A 221 -3.34 13.05 -5.00
CA PRO A 221 -2.33 12.06 -4.66
C PRO A 221 -2.86 11.03 -3.65
N VAL A 222 -2.59 9.76 -3.91
CA VAL A 222 -3.00 8.65 -3.06
C VAL A 222 -1.80 7.81 -2.67
N MET A 223 -1.85 7.26 -1.45
CA MET A 223 -0.85 6.35 -0.92
C MET A 223 -1.55 5.18 -0.26
N GLU A 224 -1.07 3.97 -0.55
CA GLU A 224 -1.48 2.79 0.20
C GLU A 224 -0.73 2.73 1.52
N ILE A 225 -1.48 2.60 2.62
CA ILE A 225 -0.96 2.64 3.98
C ILE A 225 -1.07 1.31 4.72
N GLY A 226 -1.60 0.31 4.05
CA GLY A 226 -1.77 -1.03 4.54
C GLY A 226 -2.80 -1.79 3.73
N TRP A 227 -3.04 -3.01 4.16
CA TRP A 227 -4.08 -3.85 3.60
C TRP A 227 -4.62 -4.83 4.64
N GLY A 228 -5.74 -5.47 4.30
CA GLY A 228 -6.18 -6.65 5.02
C GLY A 228 -7.01 -7.58 4.17
N LEU A 229 -7.31 -8.77 4.71
CA LEU A 229 -8.15 -9.75 4.03
C LEU A 229 -9.61 -9.58 4.42
N ALA A 230 -10.49 -9.60 3.42
CA ALA A 230 -11.93 -9.59 3.60
C ALA A 230 -12.59 -10.70 2.78
N SER A 231 -13.82 -11.07 3.15
CA SER A 231 -14.68 -11.95 2.39
C SER A 231 -15.94 -11.20 1.99
N PHE A 232 -16.49 -11.51 0.82
CA PHE A 232 -17.77 -10.97 0.37
C PHE A 232 -18.78 -12.11 0.29
N THR A 233 -19.92 -11.89 0.95
CA THR A 233 -21.07 -12.80 0.90
C THR A 233 -22.12 -12.21 -0.03
N ASP A 234 -22.34 -12.86 -1.16
CA ASP A 234 -23.17 -12.37 -2.25
C ASP A 234 -24.65 -12.31 -1.86
N SER A 235 -25.14 -13.36 -1.20
CA SER A 235 -26.52 -13.43 -0.73
C SER A 235 -26.90 -12.32 0.27
N ALA A 236 -25.91 -11.74 0.95
CA ALA A 236 -26.08 -10.64 1.89
C ALA A 236 -25.61 -9.29 1.34
N ASN A 237 -24.98 -9.27 0.15
CA ASN A 237 -24.26 -8.13 -0.41
C ASN A 237 -23.39 -7.41 0.63
N ARG A 238 -22.55 -8.20 1.32
CA ARG A 238 -21.82 -7.76 2.51
C ARG A 238 -20.35 -8.14 2.44
N TRP A 239 -19.50 -7.19 2.81
CA TRP A 239 -18.09 -7.43 3.12
C TRP A 239 -17.88 -7.70 4.61
N GLU A 240 -17.04 -8.68 4.91
CA GLU A 240 -16.67 -9.10 6.25
C GLU A 240 -15.16 -9.16 6.38
N ILE A 241 -14.62 -8.49 7.41
CA ILE A 241 -13.23 -8.63 7.79
C ILE A 241 -13.19 -9.53 9.03
N PRO A 242 -12.53 -10.70 8.96
CA PRO A 242 -12.36 -11.55 10.12
C PRO A 242 -11.71 -10.79 11.29
N GLN A 243 -12.11 -11.06 12.54
CA GLN A 243 -11.60 -10.31 13.70
C GLN A 243 -10.17 -10.67 14.13
N SER A 244 -9.47 -11.50 13.36
CA SER A 244 -8.08 -11.83 13.67
C SER A 244 -7.16 -10.68 13.30
N THR A 245 -6.34 -10.20 14.24
CA THR A 245 -5.32 -9.19 13.98
C THR A 245 -4.25 -9.65 12.98
N SER A 246 -4.14 -10.97 12.74
CA SER A 246 -3.19 -11.54 11.79
C SER A 246 -3.49 -11.27 10.32
N ILE A 247 -4.61 -10.61 10.00
CA ILE A 247 -5.04 -10.37 8.62
C ILE A 247 -5.01 -8.90 8.21
N ILE A 248 -4.64 -8.00 9.13
CA ILE A 248 -4.48 -6.57 8.88
C ILE A 248 -2.98 -6.26 8.96
N HIS A 249 -2.46 -5.60 7.94
CA HIS A 249 -1.03 -5.35 7.75
C HIS A 249 -0.77 -3.86 7.52
N PRO A 250 -0.70 -3.04 8.59
CA PRO A 250 -0.36 -1.64 8.46
C PRO A 250 1.09 -1.44 8.00
N GLY A 251 1.31 -0.44 7.16
CA GLY A 251 2.64 -0.11 6.63
C GLY A 251 3.14 -1.02 5.52
N PHE A 252 2.35 -1.99 5.06
CA PHE A 252 2.71 -2.82 3.93
C PHE A 252 1.82 -2.49 2.74
N ILE A 253 2.39 -2.51 1.53
CA ILE A 253 1.59 -2.56 0.31
C ILE A 253 1.19 -4.01 0.03
N ALA A 254 0.02 -4.23 -0.54
CA ALA A 254 -0.49 -5.56 -0.85
C ALA A 254 -0.01 -6.10 -2.21
N ASP A 255 0.97 -5.43 -2.82
CA ASP A 255 1.45 -5.81 -4.14
C ASP A 255 2.06 -7.22 -4.13
N GLY A 256 1.66 -8.02 -5.12
CA GLY A 256 2.04 -9.42 -5.24
C GLY A 256 1.26 -10.37 -4.32
N HIS A 257 0.39 -9.87 -3.44
CA HIS A 257 -0.41 -10.75 -2.59
C HIS A 257 -1.50 -11.45 -3.42
N PRO A 258 -1.53 -12.80 -3.45
CA PRO A 258 -2.55 -13.52 -4.19
C PRO A 258 -3.92 -13.36 -3.54
N SER A 259 -4.95 -13.15 -4.35
CA SER A 259 -6.36 -13.15 -3.98
C SER A 259 -7.07 -14.21 -4.81
N LEU A 260 -8.02 -14.92 -4.20
CA LEU A 260 -8.91 -15.81 -4.94
C LEU A 260 -9.87 -14.98 -5.80
N TRP A 261 -10.32 -15.52 -6.93
CA TRP A 261 -11.49 -14.98 -7.63
C TRP A 261 -12.36 -16.12 -8.17
N SER A 262 -13.65 -15.85 -8.34
CA SER A 262 -14.62 -16.80 -8.89
C SER A 262 -15.06 -16.34 -10.29
N PRO A 263 -14.39 -16.77 -11.37
CA PRO A 263 -14.76 -16.34 -12.72
C PRO A 263 -16.10 -16.97 -13.12
N SER A 264 -17.03 -16.16 -13.62
CA SER A 264 -18.22 -16.67 -14.29
C SER A 264 -17.86 -17.00 -15.74
N PHE A 265 -18.22 -18.20 -16.20
CA PHE A 265 -18.01 -18.63 -17.58
C PHE A 265 -19.31 -18.56 -18.38
N THR A 266 -19.24 -18.06 -19.61
CA THR A 266 -20.38 -18.10 -20.55
C THR A 266 -20.06 -18.99 -21.76
N GLY A 267 -21.09 -19.43 -22.48
CA GLY A 267 -20.93 -20.37 -23.60
C GLY A 267 -20.89 -21.85 -23.17
N PHE A 268 -21.21 -22.16 -21.91
CA PHE A 268 -21.29 -23.51 -21.36
C PHE A 268 -22.71 -23.84 -20.91
N SER A 269 -23.15 -25.09 -21.12
CA SER A 269 -24.32 -25.65 -20.44
C SER A 269 -23.96 -26.17 -19.04
N ALA A 270 -22.70 -26.56 -18.85
CA ALA A 270 -22.09 -26.84 -17.56
C ALA A 270 -20.69 -26.22 -17.55
N ALA A 271 -20.46 -25.21 -16.70
CA ALA A 271 -19.20 -24.50 -16.66
C ALA A 271 -18.04 -25.43 -16.22
N PRO A 272 -16.79 -25.16 -16.67
CA PRO A 272 -15.62 -25.84 -16.14
C PRO A 272 -15.54 -25.68 -14.62
N SER A 273 -15.25 -26.78 -13.92
CA SER A 273 -15.15 -26.82 -12.47
C SER A 273 -13.79 -27.34 -12.01
N GLY A 274 -13.59 -27.39 -10.69
CA GLY A 274 -12.32 -27.80 -10.09
C GLY A 274 -11.21 -26.76 -10.26
N GLY A 275 -10.14 -26.94 -9.47
CA GLY A 275 -9.02 -26.01 -9.40
C GLY A 275 -9.35 -24.67 -8.73
N ALA A 276 -8.46 -23.71 -8.87
CA ALA A 276 -8.56 -22.38 -8.27
C ALA A 276 -8.16 -21.31 -9.28
N ALA A 277 -8.68 -20.10 -9.11
CA ALA A 277 -8.28 -18.95 -9.88
C ALA A 277 -7.72 -17.89 -8.93
N PHE A 278 -6.51 -17.42 -9.23
CA PHE A 278 -5.77 -16.48 -8.40
C PHE A 278 -5.38 -15.27 -9.22
N TRP A 279 -5.54 -14.09 -8.63
CA TRP A 279 -4.95 -12.87 -9.13
C TRP A 279 -4.04 -12.23 -8.11
N ALA A 280 -3.11 -11.43 -8.60
CA ALA A 280 -2.38 -10.47 -7.78
C ALA A 280 -2.25 -9.16 -8.57
N MET A 281 -1.99 -8.06 -7.87
CA MET A 281 -1.61 -6.80 -8.50
C MET A 281 -0.21 -6.40 -8.09
N VAL A 282 0.58 -5.85 -9.02
CA VAL A 282 1.84 -5.15 -8.73
C VAL A 282 1.82 -3.83 -9.49
N GLY A 283 1.78 -2.72 -8.76
CA GLY A 283 1.44 -1.43 -9.35
C GLY A 283 0.13 -1.52 -10.12
N LYS A 284 0.13 -1.09 -11.39
CA LYS A 284 -1.03 -1.14 -12.28
C LYS A 284 -1.17 -2.47 -13.04
N MET A 285 -0.27 -3.43 -12.84
CA MET A 285 -0.32 -4.72 -13.53
C MET A 285 -1.14 -5.73 -12.73
N VAL A 286 -2.08 -6.39 -13.39
CA VAL A 286 -2.84 -7.51 -12.86
C VAL A 286 -2.25 -8.80 -13.42
N TYR A 287 -1.94 -9.73 -12.53
CA TYR A 287 -1.49 -11.08 -12.87
C TYR A 287 -2.65 -12.03 -12.67
N ILE A 288 -2.86 -12.92 -13.63
CA ILE A 288 -3.93 -13.90 -13.69
C ILE A 288 -3.31 -15.29 -13.71
N ASP A 289 -3.77 -16.17 -12.83
CA ASP A 289 -3.59 -17.61 -12.91
C ASP A 289 -4.95 -18.29 -12.83
N LEU A 290 -5.43 -18.79 -13.97
CA LEU A 290 -6.67 -19.54 -14.10
C LEU A 290 -6.34 -21.02 -14.25
N HIS A 291 -6.48 -21.77 -13.15
CA HIS A 291 -6.24 -23.20 -13.14
C HIS A 291 -7.55 -23.98 -12.97
N ARG A 292 -8.03 -24.62 -14.05
CA ARG A 292 -9.19 -25.52 -14.01
C ARG A 292 -8.76 -26.96 -14.26
N THR A 293 -9.27 -27.88 -13.43
CA THR A 293 -8.93 -29.31 -13.48
C THR A 293 -9.99 -30.15 -14.16
N THR A 294 -11.23 -29.66 -14.28
CA THR A 294 -12.35 -30.37 -14.92
C THR A 294 -12.86 -29.60 -16.13
N ASN A 295 -13.21 -30.32 -17.19
CA ASN A 295 -13.79 -29.73 -18.40
C ASN A 295 -15.24 -29.31 -18.16
N GLY A 296 -15.65 -28.21 -18.78
CA GLY A 296 -17.05 -27.86 -18.92
C GLY A 296 -17.67 -28.50 -20.17
N THR A 297 -18.99 -28.50 -20.29
CA THR A 297 -19.71 -28.88 -21.51
C THR A 297 -20.18 -27.63 -22.26
N SER A 298 -19.79 -27.50 -23.53
CA SER A 298 -20.06 -26.31 -24.32
C SER A 298 -20.30 -26.63 -25.80
N ASN A 299 -21.38 -26.07 -26.35
CA ASN A 299 -21.66 -26.08 -27.79
C ASN A 299 -21.23 -24.78 -28.49
N ALA A 300 -20.63 -23.84 -27.76
CA ALA A 300 -20.24 -22.55 -28.32
C ALA A 300 -18.91 -22.62 -29.07
N THR A 301 -18.76 -21.89 -30.17
CA THR A 301 -17.51 -21.84 -30.97
C THR A 301 -16.43 -20.95 -30.35
N TYR A 302 -16.75 -20.29 -29.24
CA TYR A 302 -15.88 -19.57 -28.33
C TYR A 302 -16.54 -19.57 -26.94
N PHE A 303 -15.77 -19.30 -25.89
CA PHE A 303 -16.34 -19.08 -24.58
C PHE A 303 -15.65 -17.89 -23.91
N THR A 304 -16.30 -17.36 -22.88
CA THR A 304 -15.74 -16.22 -22.15
C THR A 304 -15.66 -16.52 -20.66
N PHE A 305 -14.85 -15.74 -19.95
CA PHE A 305 -14.84 -15.69 -18.50
C PHE A 305 -14.67 -14.26 -17.99
N THR A 306 -15.09 -14.00 -16.76
CA THR A 306 -14.91 -12.69 -16.12
C THR A 306 -13.53 -12.53 -15.49
N LEU A 307 -12.91 -11.39 -15.75
CA LEU A 307 -11.71 -10.89 -15.10
C LEU A 307 -12.03 -10.28 -13.73
N PRO A 308 -11.07 -10.25 -12.78
CA PRO A 308 -11.25 -9.57 -11.50
C PRO A 308 -11.26 -8.03 -11.64
N ILE A 309 -10.47 -7.49 -12.58
CA ILE A 309 -10.33 -6.05 -12.86
C ILE A 309 -10.47 -5.83 -14.38
N LYS A 310 -11.01 -4.70 -14.81
CA LYS A 310 -11.08 -4.37 -16.25
C LYS A 310 -9.66 -4.12 -16.79
N PRO A 311 -9.32 -4.57 -18.01
CA PRO A 311 -8.08 -4.21 -18.66
C PRO A 311 -8.17 -2.79 -19.21
N LYS A 312 -7.08 -2.05 -19.21
CA LYS A 312 -7.03 -0.69 -19.77
C LYS A 312 -7.14 -0.66 -21.28
N ARG A 313 -6.59 -1.68 -21.94
CA ARG A 313 -6.43 -1.77 -23.39
C ARG A 313 -6.79 -3.15 -23.89
N ASP A 314 -7.06 -3.23 -25.18
CA ASP A 314 -7.16 -4.50 -25.87
C ASP A 314 -5.83 -5.26 -25.79
N GLY A 315 -5.88 -6.58 -25.70
CA GLY A 315 -4.69 -7.40 -25.60
C GLY A 315 -4.98 -8.86 -25.94
N LYS A 316 -3.99 -9.54 -26.49
CA LYS A 316 -4.05 -10.96 -26.82
C LYS A 316 -2.90 -11.67 -26.13
N TYR A 317 -3.21 -12.75 -25.44
CA TYR A 317 -2.26 -13.45 -24.58
C TYR A 317 -2.26 -14.95 -24.90
N PRO A 318 -1.08 -15.57 -25.11
CA PRO A 318 -1.01 -17.01 -25.23
C PRO A 318 -1.44 -17.67 -23.93
N VAL A 319 -2.15 -18.79 -24.03
CA VAL A 319 -2.50 -19.61 -22.86
C VAL A 319 -1.96 -21.01 -23.00
N GLY A 320 -1.99 -21.78 -21.91
CA GLY A 320 -1.52 -23.15 -21.90
C GLY A 320 -2.34 -24.07 -22.81
N PRO A 321 -2.08 -25.39 -22.77
CA PRO A 321 -2.84 -26.36 -23.54
C PRO A 321 -4.34 -26.22 -23.27
N VAL A 322 -5.10 -26.16 -24.34
CA VAL A 322 -6.57 -26.11 -24.31
C VAL A 322 -7.13 -27.52 -24.55
N THR A 323 -8.29 -27.83 -23.97
CA THR A 323 -9.00 -29.09 -24.23
C THR A 323 -10.22 -28.79 -25.07
N ASP A 324 -10.32 -29.39 -26.25
CA ASP A 324 -11.48 -29.24 -27.14
C ASP A 324 -12.03 -30.62 -27.51
N ASN A 325 -13.34 -30.78 -27.35
CA ASN A 325 -14.07 -32.03 -27.46
C ASN A 325 -13.42 -33.19 -26.67
N GLY A 326 -12.98 -32.90 -25.43
CA GLY A 326 -12.39 -33.89 -24.52
C GLY A 326 -10.95 -34.29 -24.82
N SER A 327 -10.33 -33.69 -25.85
CA SER A 327 -8.93 -33.95 -26.22
C SER A 327 -8.09 -32.70 -26.01
N VAL A 328 -6.94 -32.84 -25.34
CA VAL A 328 -5.95 -31.76 -25.22
C VAL A 328 -5.38 -31.45 -26.61
N LYS A 329 -5.36 -30.17 -26.98
CA LYS A 329 -4.74 -29.68 -28.20
C LYS A 329 -3.29 -29.29 -27.93
N LEU A 330 -2.44 -29.51 -28.93
CA LEU A 330 -1.02 -29.16 -28.89
C LEU A 330 -0.77 -27.69 -29.25
N ASP A 331 -1.72 -27.07 -29.94
CA ASP A 331 -1.67 -25.65 -30.25
C ASP A 331 -1.86 -24.79 -29.00
N VAL A 332 -1.16 -23.65 -28.98
CA VAL A 332 -1.26 -22.64 -27.93
C VAL A 332 -2.56 -21.88 -28.11
N GLY A 333 -3.44 -21.93 -27.11
CA GLY A 333 -4.68 -21.16 -27.10
C GLY A 333 -4.44 -19.67 -26.94
N GLU A 334 -5.51 -18.87 -27.09
CA GLU A 334 -5.46 -17.43 -26.89
C GLU A 334 -6.52 -16.97 -25.88
N VAL A 335 -6.17 -16.02 -25.03
CA VAL A 335 -7.11 -15.16 -24.33
C VAL A 335 -7.04 -13.76 -24.91
N SER A 336 -8.18 -13.28 -25.41
CA SER A 336 -8.36 -11.94 -25.97
C SER A 336 -9.13 -11.08 -24.98
N LEU A 337 -8.59 -9.90 -24.72
CA LEU A 337 -9.12 -8.89 -23.80
C LEU A 337 -9.60 -7.69 -24.61
N THR A 338 -10.72 -7.10 -24.17
CA THR A 338 -11.22 -5.81 -24.66
C THR A 338 -11.08 -4.76 -23.57
N GLY A 339 -10.45 -3.63 -23.88
CA GLY A 339 -10.28 -2.51 -22.96
C GLY A 339 -11.60 -2.06 -22.33
N GLY A 340 -11.61 -1.86 -21.02
CA GLY A 340 -12.79 -1.48 -20.24
C GLY A 340 -13.80 -2.60 -19.99
N SER A 341 -13.59 -3.81 -20.53
CA SER A 341 -14.49 -4.95 -20.36
C SER A 341 -14.00 -5.91 -19.28
N LEU A 342 -14.88 -6.34 -18.37
CA LEU A 342 -14.58 -7.46 -17.45
C LEU A 342 -14.61 -8.82 -18.16
N THR A 343 -14.96 -8.89 -19.44
CA THR A 343 -15.11 -10.17 -20.16
C THR A 343 -13.88 -10.45 -21.01
N ALA A 344 -13.24 -11.60 -20.79
CA ALA A 344 -12.17 -12.14 -21.61
C ALA A 344 -12.71 -13.26 -22.51
N THR A 345 -12.30 -13.30 -23.78
CA THR A 345 -12.71 -14.33 -24.74
C THR A 345 -11.58 -15.32 -24.95
N VAL A 346 -11.90 -16.62 -24.99
CA VAL A 346 -10.91 -17.68 -25.20
C VAL A 346 -11.07 -18.31 -26.57
N PHE A 347 -9.97 -18.43 -27.31
CA PHE A 347 -9.89 -19.08 -28.61
C PHE A 347 -8.99 -20.33 -28.57
N LEU A 348 -9.22 -21.22 -29.53
CA LEU A 348 -8.49 -22.48 -29.64
C LEU A 348 -7.01 -22.27 -29.99
N THR A 349 -6.71 -21.21 -30.73
CA THR A 349 -5.34 -20.87 -31.18
C THR A 349 -5.10 -19.35 -31.14
N LEU A 350 -3.82 -18.95 -31.27
CA LEU A 350 -3.37 -17.55 -31.46
C LEU A 350 -3.84 -16.86 -32.76
N LEU A 351 -4.56 -17.58 -33.62
CA LEU A 351 -5.18 -17.04 -34.83
C LEU A 351 -6.71 -17.01 -34.69
N GLU A 352 -7.20 -16.98 -33.45
CA GLU A 352 -8.62 -16.95 -33.11
C GLU A 352 -9.42 -18.10 -33.73
N ALA A 353 -8.81 -19.28 -33.87
CA ALA A 353 -9.51 -20.45 -34.38
C ALA A 353 -10.69 -20.81 -33.47
N THR A 354 -11.81 -21.19 -34.10
CA THR A 354 -13.03 -21.56 -33.40
C THR A 354 -12.92 -22.92 -32.75
N TRP A 355 -13.54 -23.06 -31.58
CA TRP A 355 -13.73 -24.33 -30.91
C TRP A 355 -14.71 -25.22 -31.66
N THR A 356 -14.59 -26.54 -31.50
CA THR A 356 -15.61 -27.48 -32.00
C THR A 356 -16.94 -27.16 -31.32
N ALA A 357 -18.05 -27.06 -32.07
CA ALA A 357 -19.37 -26.68 -31.54
C ALA A 357 -20.06 -27.78 -30.69
N SER A 358 -19.30 -28.57 -29.96
CA SER A 358 -19.79 -29.62 -29.06
C SER A 358 -18.73 -30.07 -28.07
N GLY A 359 -19.17 -30.69 -26.98
CA GLY A 359 -18.35 -31.53 -26.12
C GLY A 359 -17.63 -30.79 -24.99
N ALA A 360 -16.57 -31.44 -24.50
CA ALA A 360 -15.85 -31.02 -23.31
C ALA A 360 -14.78 -29.96 -23.62
N LYS A 361 -14.83 -28.81 -22.93
CA LYS A 361 -13.90 -27.69 -23.13
C LYS A 361 -13.24 -27.20 -21.84
N ASN A 362 -11.97 -26.81 -21.94
CA ASN A 362 -11.21 -26.23 -20.83
C ASN A 362 -10.04 -25.39 -21.37
N ALA A 363 -9.68 -24.33 -20.64
CA ALA A 363 -8.44 -23.60 -20.85
C ALA A 363 -7.78 -23.30 -19.50
N ARG A 364 -6.45 -23.32 -19.48
CA ARG A 364 -5.62 -22.86 -18.37
C ARG A 364 -4.85 -21.64 -18.82
N CYS A 365 -4.94 -20.56 -18.06
CA CYS A 365 -4.46 -19.26 -18.52
C CYS A 365 -3.53 -18.65 -17.47
N GLN A 366 -2.36 -18.20 -17.91
CA GLN A 366 -1.46 -17.39 -17.11
C GLN A 366 -1.03 -16.19 -17.93
N PHE A 367 -1.45 -15.00 -17.52
CA PHE A 367 -1.13 -13.76 -18.26
C PHE A 367 -1.17 -12.55 -17.33
N ALA A 368 -0.67 -11.42 -17.83
CA ALA A 368 -0.73 -10.15 -17.12
C ALA A 368 -1.20 -9.02 -18.03
N TYR A 369 -1.96 -8.08 -17.48
CA TYR A 369 -2.46 -6.91 -18.20
C TYR A 369 -2.46 -5.66 -17.31
N GLU A 370 -2.49 -4.47 -17.92
CA GLU A 370 -2.61 -3.20 -17.20
C GLU A 370 -4.08 -2.97 -16.80
N ALA A 371 -4.34 -2.70 -15.52
CA ALA A 371 -5.66 -2.41 -14.99
C ALA A 371 -6.23 -1.08 -15.54
N PHE A 372 -7.55 -1.05 -15.72
CA PHE A 372 -8.33 0.15 -16.01
C PHE A 372 -8.31 1.13 -14.82
N GLU A 373 -8.46 2.43 -15.08
CA GLU A 373 -8.51 3.50 -14.07
C GLU A 373 -9.55 4.56 -14.44
#